data_AF-A0A2M9H258-F1
#
_entry.id   AF-A0A2M9H258-F1
#
_cell.length_a   1.000
_cell.length_b   1.000
_cell.length_c   1.000
_cell.angle_alpha   90.00
_cell.angle_beta   90.00
_cell.angle_gamma   90.00
#
_symmetry.space_group_name_H-M   'P 1'
#
loop_
_entity.id
_entity.type
_entity.pdbx_description
1 polymer ?
#
loop_
_entity_poly.entity_id
_entity_poly.type
_entity_poly.pdbx_seq_one_letter_code
_entity_poly.pdbx_strand_id
1 'polypeptide(L)'
;MSVSISFIDESHFPQGISMEDSLESMLVAFENDGVAGEHTAGKNFGGFFGGGPFNGTDYGYASKAVGHYAFVASGDVNYYFPPFSGPKVEGATPHTVWGELDSITLGGGVDQTGHVVDPLITFTFDAPIHGDVSEGRGNDVHDIVWGLMNGHVDGFDDIKAGVMSHGGLFGALAQNDMDITMSIADLVAHNFATETDLALAA
;
A
#
# COMPACT_ATOMS: atom_id res chain seq x y z
N MET A 1 -15.88 -4.81 5.81
CA MET A 1 -14.79 -5.05 4.85
C MET A 1 -13.63 -5.52 5.70
N SER A 2 -12.95 -6.55 5.24
CA SER A 2 -11.84 -7.17 5.94
C SER A 2 -10.63 -7.22 5.03
N VAL A 3 -9.44 -7.15 5.63
CA VAL A 3 -8.17 -7.37 4.96
C VAL A 3 -7.54 -8.66 5.46
N SER A 4 -6.82 -9.35 4.57
CA SER A 4 -6.05 -10.55 4.89
C SER A 4 -4.62 -10.42 4.36
N ILE A 5 -3.71 -11.17 4.96
CA ILE A 5 -2.35 -11.39 4.44
C ILE A 5 -2.42 -12.59 3.51
N SER A 6 -2.45 -12.34 2.20
CA SER A 6 -2.60 -13.38 1.17
C SER A 6 -1.26 -13.98 0.73
N PHE A 7 -0.16 -13.29 1.03
CA PHE A 7 1.20 -13.77 0.79
C PHE A 7 2.16 -13.19 1.83
N ILE A 8 3.13 -13.99 2.24
CA ILE A 8 4.25 -13.53 3.05
C ILE A 8 5.49 -14.41 2.81
N ASP A 9 6.68 -13.80 2.79
CA ASP A 9 7.96 -14.49 2.63
C ASP A 9 8.97 -14.08 3.71
N GLU A 10 9.19 -14.99 4.66
CA GLU A 10 10.14 -14.82 5.77
C GLU A 10 11.58 -14.56 5.29
N SER A 11 11.95 -15.01 4.09
CA SER A 11 13.30 -14.81 3.56
C SER A 11 13.58 -13.36 3.16
N HIS A 12 12.53 -12.54 3.01
CA HIS A 12 12.61 -11.12 2.72
C HIS A 12 12.33 -10.24 3.94
N PHE A 13 12.25 -10.81 5.15
CA PHE A 13 12.00 -10.04 6.36
C PHE A 13 13.12 -9.02 6.63
N PRO A 14 12.78 -7.80 7.09
CA PRO A 14 13.76 -6.87 7.62
C PRO A 14 14.62 -7.51 8.71
N GLN A 15 15.86 -7.03 8.86
CA GLN A 15 16.79 -7.64 9.79
C GLN A 15 16.27 -7.56 11.24
N GLY A 16 16.22 -8.70 11.92
CA GLY A 16 15.75 -8.78 13.30
C GLY A 16 14.24 -8.88 13.47
N ILE A 17 13.47 -8.95 12.37
CA ILE A 17 12.05 -9.29 12.39
C ILE A 17 11.87 -10.80 12.20
N SER A 18 10.88 -11.34 12.88
CA SER A 18 10.42 -12.72 12.82
C SER A 18 8.90 -12.79 12.79
N MET A 19 8.34 -13.98 12.53
CA MET A 19 6.89 -14.20 12.53
C MET A 19 6.22 -13.93 13.90
N GLU A 20 6.99 -13.93 14.98
CA GLU A 20 6.49 -13.66 16.34
C GLU A 20 6.39 -12.16 16.65
N ASP A 21 7.05 -11.32 15.85
CA ASP A 21 6.97 -9.87 15.99
C ASP A 21 5.63 -9.35 15.46
N SER A 22 5.22 -8.17 15.95
CA SER A 22 4.00 -7.53 15.48
C SER A 22 4.09 -7.12 14.01
N LEU A 23 2.96 -7.15 13.31
CA LEU A 23 2.89 -6.65 11.94
C LEU A 23 3.32 -5.16 11.86
N GLU A 24 2.91 -4.35 12.82
CA GLU A 24 3.34 -2.96 12.97
C GLU A 24 4.88 -2.85 12.98
N SER A 25 5.56 -3.64 13.81
CA SER A 25 7.02 -3.62 13.91
C SER A 25 7.71 -4.02 12.60
N MET A 26 7.18 -5.03 11.89
CA MET A 26 7.70 -5.41 10.57
C MET A 26 7.55 -4.29 9.56
N LEU A 27 6.39 -3.64 9.48
CA LEU A 27 6.13 -2.59 8.50
C LEU A 27 6.96 -1.32 8.80
N VAL A 28 7.12 -0.97 10.08
CA VAL A 28 8.04 0.10 10.51
C VAL A 28 9.49 -0.26 10.19
N ALA A 29 9.91 -1.51 10.37
CA ALA A 29 11.26 -1.94 10.00
C ALA A 29 11.48 -1.91 8.48
N PHE A 30 10.49 -2.33 7.69
CA PHE A 30 10.52 -2.24 6.22
C PHE A 30 10.71 -0.80 5.74
N GLU A 31 9.99 0.15 6.33
CA GLU A 31 10.17 1.58 6.08
C GLU A 31 11.58 2.05 6.46
N ASN A 32 12.03 1.76 7.69
CA ASN A 32 13.30 2.25 8.22
C ASN A 32 14.53 1.68 7.51
N ASP A 33 14.52 0.38 7.18
CA ASP A 33 15.58 -0.25 6.40
C ASP A 33 15.55 0.23 4.96
N GLY A 34 14.36 0.58 4.47
CA GLY A 34 14.14 1.10 3.13
C GLY A 34 14.53 2.57 3.02
N VAL A 35 13.54 3.43 3.26
CA VAL A 35 13.49 4.79 2.72
C VAL A 35 12.75 5.77 3.64
N ALA A 36 12.78 5.59 4.96
CA ALA A 36 12.10 6.49 5.91
C ALA A 36 12.26 7.98 5.53
N GLY A 37 11.14 8.64 5.21
CA GLY A 37 11.09 10.03 4.76
C GLY A 37 11.57 10.33 3.33
N GLU A 38 11.66 9.33 2.45
CA GLU A 38 12.16 9.51 1.08
C GLU A 38 11.08 10.02 0.13
N HIS A 39 11.20 11.30 -0.22
CA HIS A 39 10.86 11.79 -1.55
C HIS A 39 12.18 12.28 -2.19
N THR A 40 12.95 11.38 -2.83
CA THR A 40 14.29 11.75 -3.32
C THR A 40 14.25 12.79 -4.43
N ALA A 41 15.32 13.58 -4.53
CA ALA A 41 15.56 14.52 -5.63
C ALA A 41 15.75 13.84 -7.01
N GLY A 42 15.75 12.50 -7.08
CA GLY A 42 15.80 11.72 -8.30
C GLY A 42 14.42 11.55 -8.96
N LYS A 43 14.39 11.18 -10.25
CA LYS A 43 13.12 10.87 -10.94
C LYS A 43 12.53 9.57 -10.37
N ASN A 44 11.75 9.62 -9.31
CA ASN A 44 11.14 8.43 -8.71
C ASN A 44 9.60 8.53 -8.72
N PHE A 45 9.01 8.43 -9.92
CA PHE A 45 7.57 8.70 -10.12
C PHE A 45 6.68 7.47 -10.08
N GLY A 46 7.24 6.28 -9.80
CA GLY A 46 6.53 5.02 -10.06
C GLY A 46 6.10 4.86 -11.53
N GLY A 47 5.15 3.97 -11.77
CA GLY A 47 4.56 3.74 -13.09
C GLY A 47 3.26 2.95 -13.02
N PHE A 48 2.38 3.20 -13.99
CA PHE A 48 1.14 2.44 -14.16
C PHE A 48 1.36 1.23 -15.08
N PHE A 49 0.70 0.12 -14.77
CA PHE A 49 0.70 -1.11 -15.55
C PHE A 49 -0.74 -1.56 -15.84
N GLY A 50 -0.93 -2.37 -16.89
CA GLY A 50 -2.26 -2.81 -17.33
C GLY A 50 -3.16 -1.72 -17.93
N GLY A 51 -2.67 -0.49 -18.09
CA GLY A 51 -3.43 0.64 -18.63
C GLY A 51 -2.59 1.67 -19.39
N GLY A 52 -2.88 2.95 -19.16
CA GLY A 52 -2.23 4.10 -19.80
C GLY A 52 -1.17 4.79 -18.93
N PRO A 53 -0.65 5.94 -19.36
CA PRO A 53 0.38 6.68 -18.61
C PRO A 53 -0.11 7.28 -17.27
N PHE A 54 -1.43 7.31 -17.04
CA PHE A 54 -2.06 7.94 -15.86
C PHE A 54 -3.16 7.06 -15.25
N ASN A 55 -3.25 5.79 -15.64
CA ASN A 55 -4.20 4.84 -15.08
C ASN A 55 -3.74 3.41 -15.37
N GLY A 56 -4.20 2.46 -14.58
CA GLY A 56 -3.90 1.06 -14.81
C GLY A 56 -4.53 0.16 -13.76
N THR A 57 -4.37 -1.14 -13.98
CA THR A 57 -4.72 -2.13 -12.97
C THR A 57 -3.74 -2.12 -11.81
N ASP A 58 -2.55 -1.56 -12.03
CA ASP A 58 -1.50 -1.54 -11.02
C ASP A 58 -0.74 -0.21 -11.07
N TYR A 59 -0.35 0.27 -9.90
CA TYR A 59 0.64 1.32 -9.73
C TYR A 59 1.84 0.74 -8.97
N GLY A 60 2.98 0.66 -9.65
CA GLY A 60 4.23 0.16 -9.08
C GLY A 60 5.20 1.28 -8.76
N TYR A 61 5.87 1.16 -7.63
CA TYR A 61 6.95 2.05 -7.20
C TYR A 61 8.13 1.21 -6.70
N ALA A 62 9.33 1.54 -7.15
CA ALA A 62 10.56 0.98 -6.61
C ALA A 62 11.48 2.14 -6.25
N SER A 63 12.03 2.11 -5.04
CA SER A 63 13.02 3.10 -4.65
C SER A 63 14.25 3.03 -5.56
N LYS A 64 14.85 4.19 -5.79
CA LYS A 64 16.12 4.31 -6.51
C LYS A 64 17.33 4.42 -5.59
N ALA A 65 17.10 4.66 -4.30
CA ALA A 65 18.14 4.78 -3.29
C ALA A 65 18.52 3.41 -2.70
N VAL A 66 17.52 2.57 -2.47
CA VAL A 66 17.64 1.20 -1.94
C VAL A 66 16.87 0.20 -2.80
N GLY A 67 17.39 -1.01 -2.94
CA GLY A 67 16.82 -2.05 -3.80
C GLY A 67 15.67 -2.85 -3.18
N HIS A 68 15.61 -2.89 -1.84
CA HIS A 68 14.65 -3.70 -1.08
C HIS A 68 13.40 -2.94 -0.64
N TYR A 69 13.17 -1.72 -1.16
CA TYR A 69 11.93 -0.97 -0.94
C TYR A 69 11.20 -0.74 -2.26
N ALA A 70 10.04 -1.35 -2.37
CA ALA A 70 9.12 -1.26 -3.47
C ALA A 70 7.72 -1.62 -2.99
N PHE A 71 6.73 -1.12 -3.71
CA PHE A 71 5.36 -1.58 -3.58
C PHE A 71 4.64 -1.60 -4.91
N VAL A 72 3.62 -2.43 -5.00
CA VAL A 72 2.62 -2.43 -6.07
C VAL A 72 1.25 -2.33 -5.42
N ALA A 73 0.49 -1.33 -5.85
CA ALA A 73 -0.91 -1.12 -5.47
C ALA A 73 -1.78 -1.55 -6.66
N SER A 74 -2.58 -2.61 -6.48
CA SER A 74 -3.39 -3.22 -7.53
C SER A 74 -4.88 -2.94 -7.32
N GLY A 75 -5.62 -2.72 -8.40
CA GLY A 75 -7.05 -2.41 -8.43
C GLY A 75 -7.44 -1.69 -9.73
N ASP A 76 -8.17 -0.57 -9.63
CA ASP A 76 -8.37 0.39 -10.72
C ASP A 76 -7.80 1.74 -10.30
N VAL A 77 -6.51 1.94 -10.55
CA VAL A 77 -5.77 3.09 -10.02
C VAL A 77 -5.63 4.16 -11.09
N ASN A 78 -5.99 5.38 -10.74
CA ASN A 78 -6.03 6.52 -11.64
C ASN A 78 -5.26 7.71 -11.06
N TYR A 79 -4.63 8.50 -11.93
CA TYR A 79 -3.93 9.73 -11.55
C TYR A 79 -4.59 10.95 -12.19
N TYR A 80 -5.04 11.89 -11.38
CA TYR A 80 -5.61 13.15 -11.84
C TYR A 80 -4.51 14.18 -12.09
N PHE A 81 -4.20 14.43 -13.37
CA PHE A 81 -3.15 15.36 -13.79
C PHE A 81 -3.63 16.26 -14.95
N PRO A 82 -4.44 17.29 -14.67
CA PRO A 82 -4.93 18.20 -15.70
C PRO A 82 -3.80 18.97 -16.42
N PRO A 83 -3.95 19.25 -17.72
CA PRO A 83 -5.08 18.88 -18.59
C PRO A 83 -4.98 17.45 -19.18
N PHE A 84 -4.01 16.64 -18.74
CA PHE A 84 -3.64 15.39 -19.39
C PHE A 84 -4.48 14.18 -18.96
N SER A 85 -5.04 14.17 -17.74
CA SER A 85 -5.84 13.03 -17.25
C SER A 85 -6.93 13.40 -16.25
N GLY A 86 -7.95 12.54 -16.24
CA GLY A 86 -9.05 12.48 -15.27
C GLY A 86 -10.17 13.53 -15.43
N PRO A 87 -11.24 13.41 -14.64
CA PRO A 87 -12.49 14.12 -14.88
C PRO A 87 -12.48 15.55 -14.32
N LYS A 88 -13.18 16.48 -14.98
CA LYS A 88 -13.39 17.84 -14.46
C LYS A 88 -14.56 17.83 -13.47
N VAL A 89 -14.30 17.37 -12.25
CA VAL A 89 -15.27 17.39 -11.16
C VAL A 89 -14.87 18.43 -10.12
N GLU A 90 -15.86 18.96 -9.40
CA GLU A 90 -15.63 19.85 -8.26
C GLU A 90 -14.89 19.09 -7.14
N GLY A 91 -14.01 19.77 -6.42
CA GLY A 91 -13.18 19.18 -5.36
C GLY A 91 -11.91 18.46 -5.83
N ALA A 92 -11.85 18.01 -7.10
CA ALA A 92 -10.65 17.37 -7.63
C ALA A 92 -9.43 18.32 -7.66
N THR A 93 -8.35 17.90 -7.00
CA THR A 93 -7.08 18.63 -6.94
C THR A 93 -6.02 17.96 -7.81
N PRO A 94 -5.23 18.69 -8.64
CA PRO A 94 -4.15 18.09 -9.43
C PRO A 94 -3.19 17.25 -8.59
N HIS A 95 -2.61 16.22 -9.20
CA HIS A 95 -1.72 15.24 -8.58
C HIS A 95 -2.40 14.36 -7.51
N THR A 96 -3.64 13.97 -7.75
CA THR A 96 -4.39 13.04 -6.88
C THR A 96 -4.35 11.64 -7.48
N VAL A 97 -4.03 10.64 -6.67
CA VAL A 97 -4.21 9.22 -7.00
C VAL A 97 -5.60 8.84 -6.47
N TRP A 98 -6.42 8.14 -7.24
CA TRP A 98 -7.81 7.84 -6.92
C TRP A 98 -8.24 6.53 -7.59
N GLY A 99 -9.47 6.07 -7.30
CA GLY A 99 -10.04 4.86 -7.86
C GLY A 99 -10.20 3.78 -6.79
N GLU A 100 -9.71 2.58 -7.06
CA GLU A 100 -9.91 1.39 -6.22
C GLU A 100 -8.61 0.65 -5.97
N LEU A 101 -8.42 0.15 -4.74
CA LEU A 101 -7.32 -0.74 -4.36
C LEU A 101 -7.88 -2.07 -3.82
N ASP A 102 -7.57 -3.15 -4.55
CA ASP A 102 -7.89 -4.53 -4.18
C ASP A 102 -6.78 -5.18 -3.36
N SER A 103 -5.52 -4.83 -3.64
CA SER A 103 -4.37 -5.35 -2.91
C SER A 103 -3.16 -4.43 -2.92
N ILE A 104 -2.29 -4.61 -1.93
CA ILE A 104 -1.00 -3.93 -1.85
C ILE A 104 0.07 -4.98 -1.56
N THR A 105 1.07 -5.08 -2.44
CA THR A 105 2.26 -5.91 -2.25
C THR A 105 3.43 -5.01 -1.91
N LEU A 106 4.15 -5.33 -0.82
CA LEU A 106 5.41 -4.69 -0.43
C LEU A 106 6.58 -5.64 -0.69
N GLY A 107 7.78 -5.11 -0.94
CA GLY A 107 9.00 -5.91 -1.08
C GLY A 107 10.13 -5.15 -1.78
N GLY A 108 10.96 -5.85 -2.56
CA GLY A 108 12.08 -5.29 -3.32
C GLY A 108 11.85 -5.31 -4.83
N GLY A 109 12.14 -4.18 -5.50
CA GLY A 109 12.05 -4.02 -6.95
C GLY A 109 10.63 -4.11 -7.55
N VAL A 110 10.47 -3.58 -8.77
CA VAL A 110 9.27 -3.76 -9.60
C VAL A 110 9.70 -4.16 -11.01
N ASP A 111 9.10 -5.20 -11.55
CA ASP A 111 9.40 -5.70 -12.90
C ASP A 111 8.68 -4.91 -14.01
N GLN A 112 8.93 -5.28 -15.26
CA GLN A 112 8.32 -4.60 -16.42
C GLN A 112 6.83 -4.89 -16.60
N THR A 113 6.28 -5.84 -15.86
CA THR A 113 4.88 -6.23 -15.88
C THR A 113 4.07 -5.67 -14.72
N GLY A 114 4.72 -4.99 -13.77
CA GLY A 114 4.06 -4.36 -12.64
C GLY A 114 4.00 -5.24 -11.39
N HIS A 115 4.85 -6.27 -11.28
CA HIS A 115 4.94 -7.10 -10.07
C HIS A 115 6.16 -6.73 -9.23
N VAL A 116 6.05 -6.92 -7.91
CA VAL A 116 7.20 -6.84 -7.01
C VAL A 116 8.14 -8.02 -7.28
N VAL A 117 9.44 -7.76 -7.43
CA VAL A 117 10.44 -8.80 -7.80
C VAL A 117 10.72 -9.73 -6.63
N ASP A 118 10.98 -9.15 -5.47
CA ASP A 118 11.26 -9.85 -4.21
C ASP A 118 10.14 -9.51 -3.22
N PRO A 119 8.94 -10.12 -3.34
CA PRO A 119 7.79 -9.77 -2.51
C PRO A 119 8.03 -10.18 -1.04
N LEU A 120 7.74 -9.26 -0.12
CA LEU A 120 7.76 -9.46 1.32
C LEU A 120 6.38 -9.91 1.83
N ILE A 121 5.35 -9.12 1.52
CA ILE A 121 4.00 -9.32 2.03
C ILE A 121 2.96 -8.79 1.02
N THR A 122 1.81 -9.43 0.94
CA THR A 122 0.64 -8.91 0.20
C THR A 122 -0.57 -8.84 1.11
N PHE A 123 -1.19 -7.67 1.14
CA PHE A 123 -2.49 -7.43 1.76
C PHE A 123 -3.57 -7.49 0.69
N THR A 124 -4.62 -8.25 0.92
CA THR A 124 -5.77 -8.35 0.01
C THR A 124 -7.04 -7.97 0.76
N PHE A 125 -7.81 -7.04 0.20
CA PHE A 125 -9.06 -6.54 0.75
C PHE A 125 -10.24 -7.35 0.16
N ASP A 126 -11.21 -7.75 0.99
CA ASP A 126 -12.41 -8.48 0.54
C ASP A 126 -13.41 -7.59 -0.25
N ALA A 127 -13.23 -6.28 -0.13
CA ALA A 127 -13.85 -5.24 -0.93
C ALA A 127 -12.81 -4.12 -1.13
N PRO A 128 -12.79 -3.46 -2.29
CA PRO A 128 -11.77 -2.47 -2.59
C PRO A 128 -11.80 -1.29 -1.62
N ILE A 129 -10.63 -0.75 -1.31
CA ILE A 129 -10.53 0.61 -0.76
C ILE A 129 -10.86 1.59 -1.88
N HIS A 130 -11.80 2.49 -1.63
CA HIS A 130 -12.22 3.49 -2.61
C HIS A 130 -11.59 4.85 -2.31
N GLY A 131 -11.18 5.55 -3.36
CA GLY A 131 -10.73 6.94 -3.29
C GLY A 131 -11.48 7.77 -4.32
N ASP A 132 -12.37 8.66 -3.87
CA ASP A 132 -13.11 9.54 -4.78
C ASP A 132 -12.22 10.71 -5.22
N VAL A 133 -12.10 10.91 -6.54
CA VAL A 133 -11.31 12.01 -7.09
C VAL A 133 -11.80 13.39 -6.65
N SER A 134 -13.09 13.54 -6.30
CA SER A 134 -13.67 14.78 -5.78
C SER A 134 -13.21 15.12 -4.36
N GLU A 135 -12.70 14.15 -3.61
CA GLU A 135 -12.06 14.38 -2.30
C GLU A 135 -10.60 14.85 -2.46
N GLY A 136 -10.10 14.88 -3.70
CA GLY A 136 -8.74 15.32 -4.01
C GLY A 136 -7.71 14.48 -3.28
N ARG A 137 -6.60 15.09 -2.85
CA ARG A 137 -5.52 14.38 -2.15
C ARG A 137 -5.88 13.86 -0.76
N GLY A 138 -7.09 14.15 -0.26
CA GLY A 138 -7.57 13.62 1.01
C GLY A 138 -8.28 12.27 0.91
N ASN A 139 -8.36 11.67 -0.26
CA ASN A 139 -8.96 10.34 -0.39
C ASN A 139 -8.01 9.23 0.09
N ASP A 140 -8.56 8.10 0.54
CA ASP A 140 -7.79 7.02 1.17
C ASP A 140 -6.78 6.36 0.22
N VAL A 141 -7.13 6.20 -1.06
CA VAL A 141 -6.21 5.65 -2.08
C VAL A 141 -4.99 6.57 -2.26
N HIS A 142 -5.20 7.89 -2.27
CA HIS A 142 -4.10 8.84 -2.31
C HIS A 142 -3.25 8.75 -1.05
N ASP A 143 -3.87 8.75 0.12
CA ASP A 143 -3.16 8.74 1.40
C ASP A 143 -2.20 7.55 1.53
N ILE A 144 -2.67 6.35 1.17
CA ILE A 144 -1.86 5.13 1.18
C ILE A 144 -0.72 5.21 0.17
N VAL A 145 -1.02 5.48 -1.11
CA VAL A 145 0.00 5.48 -2.18
C VAL A 145 1.02 6.58 -1.95
N TRP A 146 0.57 7.76 -1.54
CA TRP A 146 1.43 8.89 -1.24
C TRP A 146 2.30 8.63 -0.01
N GLY A 147 1.74 8.09 1.08
CA GLY A 147 2.50 7.67 2.26
C GLY A 147 3.62 6.70 1.89
N LEU A 148 3.31 5.63 1.17
CA LEU A 148 4.29 4.63 0.73
C LEU A 148 5.35 5.21 -0.22
N MET A 149 4.97 6.14 -1.12
CA MET A 149 5.94 6.85 -1.96
C MET A 149 6.91 7.71 -1.16
N ASN A 150 6.49 8.21 0.01
CA ASN A 150 7.31 9.03 0.91
C ASN A 150 8.03 8.20 1.97
N GLY A 151 7.93 6.86 1.93
CA GLY A 151 8.48 6.02 2.98
C GLY A 151 7.82 6.28 4.33
N HIS A 152 6.49 6.28 4.36
CA HIS A 152 5.67 6.43 5.57
C HIS A 152 4.50 5.45 5.52
N VAL A 153 4.59 4.34 6.26
CA VAL A 153 3.53 3.32 6.32
C VAL A 153 2.31 3.78 7.14
N ASP A 154 2.50 4.74 8.04
CA ASP A 154 1.47 5.45 8.80
C ASP A 154 0.93 6.71 8.09
N GLY A 155 1.31 6.89 6.83
CA GLY A 155 0.86 7.98 5.97
C GLY A 155 1.67 9.27 6.15
N PHE A 156 1.50 10.20 5.22
CA PHE A 156 2.33 11.41 5.17
C PHE A 156 1.48 12.64 4.84
N ASP A 157 1.43 13.59 5.76
CA ASP A 157 0.71 14.85 5.57
C ASP A 157 1.18 15.59 4.30
N ASP A 158 0.27 15.82 3.36
CA ASP A 158 0.51 16.73 2.25
C ASP A 158 0.28 18.18 2.70
N ILE A 159 1.22 18.69 3.50
CA ILE A 159 1.22 20.06 4.02
C ILE A 159 1.11 21.10 2.90
N LYS A 160 1.63 20.79 1.68
CA LYS A 160 1.54 21.70 0.53
C LYS A 160 0.12 21.79 -0.02
N ALA A 161 -0.64 20.70 0.05
CA ALA A 161 -2.06 20.67 -0.28
C ALA A 161 -2.96 21.06 0.91
N GLY A 162 -2.42 21.13 2.13
CA GLY A 162 -3.20 21.39 3.35
C GLY A 162 -4.07 20.19 3.76
N VAL A 163 -3.65 18.98 3.40
CA VAL A 163 -4.34 17.73 3.67
C VAL A 163 -3.55 16.95 4.72
N MET A 164 -4.26 16.43 5.73
CA MET A 164 -3.67 15.56 6.75
C MET A 164 -3.86 14.10 6.36
N SER A 165 -2.91 13.27 6.73
CA SER A 165 -2.96 11.81 6.56
C SER A 165 -4.15 11.20 7.32
N HIS A 166 -4.71 10.12 6.77
CA HIS A 166 -5.71 9.26 7.42
C HIS A 166 -5.08 8.03 8.07
N GLY A 167 -3.75 7.98 8.16
CA GLY A 167 -2.98 6.88 8.72
C GLY A 167 -2.31 6.00 7.67
N GLY A 168 -2.37 6.34 6.39
CA GLY A 168 -1.73 5.61 5.30
C GLY A 168 -2.13 4.13 5.28
N LEU A 169 -1.14 3.26 5.05
CA LEU A 169 -1.37 1.82 5.04
C LEU A 169 -1.84 1.31 6.42
N PHE A 170 -1.32 1.84 7.53
CA PHE A 170 -1.74 1.43 8.88
C PHE A 170 -3.21 1.72 9.13
N GLY A 171 -3.64 2.93 8.80
CA GLY A 171 -5.04 3.35 8.86
C GLY A 171 -5.92 2.43 8.03
N ALA A 172 -5.51 2.14 6.80
CA ALA A 172 -6.25 1.25 5.91
C ALA A 172 -6.37 -0.18 6.45
N LEU A 173 -5.31 -0.77 6.99
CA LEU A 173 -5.36 -2.12 7.58
C LEU A 173 -6.26 -2.14 8.81
N ALA A 174 -6.12 -1.18 9.72
CA ALA A 174 -6.92 -1.11 10.95
C ALA A 174 -8.42 -0.85 10.69
N GLN A 175 -8.75 0.00 9.70
CA GLN A 175 -10.13 0.25 9.29
C GLN A 175 -10.79 -0.97 8.62
N ASN A 176 -9.99 -1.92 8.12
CA ASN A 176 -10.42 -3.17 7.53
C ASN A 176 -10.18 -4.37 8.46
N ASP A 177 -10.38 -4.15 9.77
CA ASP A 177 -10.41 -5.17 10.83
C ASP A 177 -9.10 -5.96 11.04
N MET A 178 -7.94 -5.46 10.59
CA MET A 178 -6.64 -6.05 10.92
C MET A 178 -6.00 -5.37 12.14
N ASP A 179 -5.78 -6.15 13.19
CA ASP A 179 -5.02 -5.71 14.37
C ASP A 179 -3.51 -5.83 14.10
N ILE A 180 -2.91 -4.74 13.65
CA ILE A 180 -1.47 -4.68 13.32
C ILE A 180 -0.55 -4.88 14.55
N THR A 181 -1.10 -4.84 15.76
CA THR A 181 -0.32 -5.10 16.99
C THR A 181 -0.13 -6.59 17.28
N MET A 182 -0.91 -7.46 16.62
CA MET A 182 -0.77 -8.91 16.69
C MET A 182 0.49 -9.40 15.97
N SER A 183 0.97 -10.58 16.38
CA SER A 183 2.07 -11.24 15.70
C SER A 183 1.68 -11.58 14.26
N ILE A 184 2.67 -11.56 13.36
CA ILE A 184 2.46 -11.94 11.96
C ILE A 184 1.96 -13.39 11.87
N ALA A 185 2.49 -14.29 12.71
CA ALA A 185 2.07 -15.69 12.79
C ALA A 185 0.57 -15.82 13.09
N ASP A 186 0.08 -15.08 14.09
CA ASP A 186 -1.33 -15.14 14.48
C ASP A 186 -2.23 -14.59 13.36
N LEU A 187 -1.84 -13.49 12.72
CA LEU A 187 -2.60 -12.89 11.62
C LEU A 187 -2.68 -13.83 10.40
N VAL A 188 -1.58 -14.50 10.06
CA VAL A 188 -1.56 -15.48 8.96
C VAL A 188 -2.38 -16.71 9.33
N ALA A 189 -2.26 -17.24 10.55
CA ALA A 189 -3.04 -18.40 11.00
C ALA A 189 -4.56 -18.10 11.02
N HIS A 190 -4.94 -16.89 11.42
CA HIS A 190 -6.33 -16.44 11.39
C HIS A 190 -6.92 -16.40 9.96
N ASN A 191 -6.11 -16.11 8.93
CA ASN A 191 -6.58 -16.14 7.53
C ASN A 191 -6.98 -17.55 7.05
N PHE A 192 -6.44 -18.61 7.67
CA PHE A 192 -6.69 -20.00 7.29
C PHE A 192 -7.66 -20.76 8.20
N ALA A 193 -7.98 -20.22 9.38
CA ALA A 193 -8.98 -20.81 10.27
C ALA A 193 -10.38 -20.53 9.73
N THR A 194 -10.94 -21.47 8.97
CA THR A 194 -12.36 -21.39 8.58
C THR A 194 -13.27 -21.80 9.74
N GLU A 195 -14.53 -21.35 9.80
CA GLU A 195 -15.50 -21.83 10.80
C GLU A 195 -15.61 -23.37 10.82
N THR A 196 -15.27 -24.03 9.72
CA THR A 196 -15.19 -25.48 9.59
C THR A 196 -14.12 -26.10 10.48
N ASP A 197 -12.97 -25.44 10.67
CA ASP A 197 -11.86 -25.93 11.51
C ASP A 197 -12.17 -25.76 13.00
N LEU A 198 -12.85 -24.66 13.36
CA LEU A 198 -13.31 -24.40 14.72
C LEU A 198 -14.46 -25.33 15.13
N ALA A 199 -15.35 -25.69 14.20
CA ALA A 199 -16.43 -26.66 14.45
C ALA A 199 -15.95 -28.11 14.56
N LEU A 200 -14.76 -28.43 14.02
CA LEU A 200 -14.16 -29.77 14.13
C LEU A 200 -13.30 -29.94 15.40
N ALA A 201 -12.94 -28.83 16.06
CA ALA A 201 -12.15 -28.80 17.29
C ALA A 201 -12.99 -28.72 18.58
N ALA A 202 -14.33 -28.61 18.47
CA ALA A 202 -15.27 -28.49 19.58
C ALA A 202 -15.97 -29.81 19.97
#